data_AF-A0AA94XR06-F1
#
_entry.id   AF-A0AA94XR06-F1
#
_cell.length_a   1.000
_cell.length_b   1.000
_cell.length_c   1.000
_cell.angle_alpha   90.00
_cell.angle_beta   90.00
_cell.angle_gamma   90.00
#
_symmetry.space_group_name_H-M   'P 1'
#
loop_
_entity.id
_entity.type
_entity.pdbx_description
1 polymer ?
#
loop_
_entity_poly.entity_id
_entity_poly.type
_entity_poly.pdbx_seq_one_letter_code
_entity_poly.pdbx_strand_id
1 'polypeptide(L)'
;MPRRRIEVSVSHDEFEDLNNALEDHRNGFTDMAAEASNGLGLEPEYWAGRANEVQSLLEKVHEHSREETAAADGSNRTRGSGHRADREAQQDPRD
;
A
#
# COMPACT_ATOMS: atom_id res chain seq x y z
N MET A 1 11.14 -8.78 23.79
CA MET A 1 11.97 -7.99 22.86
C MET A 1 11.24 -6.71 22.50
N PRO A 2 11.89 -5.52 22.59
CA PRO A 2 11.27 -4.26 22.16
C PRO A 2 11.01 -4.27 20.65
N ARG A 3 9.83 -3.79 20.23
CA ARG A 3 9.46 -3.67 18.82
C ARG A 3 10.03 -2.37 18.25
N ARG A 4 10.58 -2.42 17.04
CA ARG A 4 10.98 -1.24 16.26
C ARG A 4 10.00 -1.08 15.10
N ARG A 5 9.61 0.16 14.80
CA ARG A 5 8.78 0.52 13.65
C ARG A 5 9.67 1.22 12.62
N ILE A 6 9.56 0.81 11.36
CA ILE A 6 10.21 1.44 10.22
C ILE A 6 9.09 1.79 9.25
N GLU A 7 9.06 3.03 8.77
CA GLU A 7 8.13 3.50 7.75
C GLU A 7 8.94 3.78 6.49
N VAL A 8 8.51 3.22 5.36
CA VAL A 8 9.21 3.32 4.08
C VAL A 8 8.18 3.71 3.02
N SER A 9 8.49 4.75 2.25
CA SER A 9 7.74 5.12 1.05
C SER A 9 8.58 4.71 -0.16
N VAL A 10 7.98 3.94 -1.06
CA VAL A 10 8.61 3.44 -2.28
C VAL A 10 7.69 3.71 -3.47
N SER A 11 8.26 3.81 -4.66
CA SER A 11 7.48 3.75 -5.90
C SER A 11 6.84 2.38 -6.08
N HIS A 12 5.91 2.29 -7.04
CA HIS A 12 5.27 1.01 -7.37
C HIS A 12 6.30 -0.02 -7.84
N ASP A 13 7.22 0.36 -8.73
CA ASP A 13 8.26 -0.55 -9.23
C ASP A 13 9.18 -1.03 -8.11
N GLU A 14 9.60 -0.13 -7.21
CA GLU A 14 10.40 -0.50 -6.03
C GLU A 14 9.64 -1.39 -5.04
N PHE A 15 8.31 -1.27 -4.97
CA PHE A 15 7.47 -2.17 -4.17
C PHE A 15 7.42 -3.57 -4.78
N GLU A 16 7.26 -3.68 -6.11
CA GLU A 16 7.29 -4.96 -6.82
C GLU A 16 8.67 -5.62 -6.71
N ASP A 17 9.75 -4.84 -6.86
CA ASP A 17 11.13 -5.33 -6.65
C ASP A 17 11.34 -5.85 -5.22
N LEU A 18 10.82 -5.13 -4.21
CA LEU A 18 10.86 -5.58 -2.82
C LEU A 18 10.08 -6.89 -2.64
N ASN A 19 8.89 -7.01 -3.25
CA ASN A 19 8.09 -8.22 -3.17
C ASN A 19 8.84 -9.41 -3.78
N ASN A 20 9.38 -9.25 -4.99
CA ASN A 20 10.15 -10.29 -5.68
C ASN A 20 11.39 -10.71 -4.87
N ALA A 21 12.15 -9.75 -4.33
CA ALA A 21 13.33 -10.05 -3.53
C ALA A 21 12.98 -10.85 -2.26
N LEU A 22 11.85 -10.53 -1.61
CA LEU A 22 11.39 -11.28 -0.44
C LEU A 22 10.90 -12.68 -0.81
N GLU A 23 10.18 -12.84 -1.92
CA GLU A 23 9.76 -14.15 -2.42
C GLU A 23 10.96 -15.03 -2.79
N ASP A 24 11.94 -14.49 -3.50
CA ASP A 24 13.19 -15.18 -3.84
C ASP A 24 13.94 -15.62 -2.58
N HIS A 25 14.00 -14.76 -1.56
CA HIS A 25 14.67 -15.10 -0.31
C HIS A 25 13.95 -16.21 0.47
N ARG A 26 12.61 -16.17 0.52
CA ARG A 26 11.79 -17.24 1.11
C ARG A 26 12.02 -18.56 0.38
N ASN A 27 12.03 -18.53 -0.96
CA ASN A 27 12.23 -19.72 -1.78
C ASN A 27 13.64 -20.29 -1.56
N GLY A 28 14.67 -19.45 -1.52
CA GLY A 28 16.04 -19.89 -1.19
C GLY A 28 16.15 -20.56 0.18
N PHE A 29 15.44 -20.09 1.21
CA PHE A 29 15.36 -20.80 2.50
C PHE A 29 14.63 -22.14 2.41
N THR A 30 13.59 -22.22 1.58
CA THR A 30 12.86 -23.47 1.35
C THR A 30 13.76 -24.51 0.68
N ASP A 31 14.55 -24.09 -0.30
CA ASP A 31 15.51 -24.95 -1.01
C ASP A 31 16.61 -25.42 -0.05
N MET A 32 17.15 -24.54 0.79
CA MET A 32 18.13 -24.93 1.80
C MET A 32 17.56 -25.91 2.84
N ALA A 33 16.27 -25.81 3.19
CA ALA A 33 15.62 -26.79 4.07
C ALA A 33 15.52 -28.17 3.40
N ALA A 34 15.24 -28.21 2.09
CA ALA A 34 15.22 -29.44 1.31
C ALA A 34 16.63 -30.04 1.19
N GLU A 35 17.66 -29.22 0.97
CA GLU A 35 19.05 -29.66 0.95
C GLU A 35 19.53 -30.17 2.32
N ALA A 36 19.15 -29.48 3.40
CA ALA A 36 19.46 -29.89 4.77
C ALA A 36 18.85 -31.24 5.13
N SER A 37 17.68 -31.56 4.58
CA SER A 37 17.05 -32.88 4.76
C SER A 37 17.88 -34.02 4.15
N ASN A 38 18.81 -33.68 3.24
CA ASN A 38 19.79 -34.61 2.67
C ASN A 38 21.14 -34.61 3.41
N GLY A 39 21.24 -33.96 4.58
CA GLY A 39 22.41 -33.99 5.46
C GLY A 39 23.47 -32.92 5.21
N LEU A 40 23.13 -31.82 4.53
CA LEU A 40 24.04 -30.70 4.26
C LEU A 40 23.64 -29.44 5.06
N GLY A 41 24.58 -28.86 5.82
CA GLY A 41 24.38 -27.56 6.48
C GLY A 41 23.68 -27.63 7.85
N LEU A 42 22.92 -26.57 8.18
CA LEU A 42 22.11 -26.49 9.41
C LEU A 42 20.86 -27.36 9.33
N GLU A 43 20.23 -27.63 10.47
CA GLU A 43 19.01 -28.44 10.56
C GLU A 43 17.87 -27.91 9.66
N PRO A 44 17.07 -28.78 9.01
CA PRO A 44 15.96 -28.37 8.15
C PRO A 44 14.98 -27.40 8.83
N GLU A 45 14.72 -27.57 10.11
CA GLU A 45 13.80 -26.74 10.90
C GLU A 45 14.29 -25.30 11.03
N TYR A 46 15.60 -25.09 11.06
CA TYR A 46 16.17 -23.74 11.08
C TYR A 46 15.81 -23.01 9.77
N TRP A 47 16.07 -23.62 8.63
CA TRP A 47 15.80 -23.03 7.33
C TRP A 47 14.30 -22.84 7.08
N ALA A 48 13.48 -23.83 7.45
CA ALA A 48 12.02 -23.71 7.40
C ALA A 48 11.52 -22.56 8.30
N GLY A 49 12.09 -22.39 9.49
CA GLY A 49 11.81 -21.25 10.37
C GLY A 49 12.11 -19.91 9.69
N ARG A 50 13.26 -19.79 9.01
CA ARG A 50 13.62 -18.58 8.25
C ARG A 50 12.69 -18.31 7.09
N ALA A 51 12.28 -19.34 6.33
CA ALA A 51 11.29 -19.19 5.27
C ALA A 51 9.96 -18.65 5.82
N ASN A 52 9.49 -19.18 6.96
CA ASN A 52 8.26 -18.73 7.61
C ASN A 52 8.35 -17.27 8.11
N GLU A 53 9.51 -16.84 8.61
CA GLU A 53 9.74 -15.45 9.01
C GLU A 53 9.66 -14.49 7.81
N VAL A 54 10.22 -14.87 6.65
CA VAL A 54 10.13 -14.06 5.43
C VAL A 54 8.69 -14.06 4.89
N GLN A 55 7.98 -15.18 4.92
CA GLN A 55 6.57 -15.25 4.57
C GLN A 55 5.71 -14.32 5.46
N SER A 56 5.96 -14.32 6.77
CA SER A 56 5.30 -13.40 7.71
C SER A 56 5.67 -11.92 7.46
N LEU A 57 6.83 -11.64 6.86
CA LEU A 57 7.22 -10.30 6.47
C LEU A 57 6.51 -9.87 5.18
N LEU A 58 6.44 -10.74 4.17
CA LEU A 58 5.67 -10.53 2.94
C LEU A 58 4.23 -10.15 3.27
N GLU A 59 3.57 -10.93 4.12
CA GLU A 59 2.19 -10.67 4.54
C GLU A 59 2.02 -9.28 5.17
N LYS A 60 2.96 -8.84 6.00
CA LYS A 60 2.93 -7.49 6.60
C LYS A 60 3.20 -6.39 5.60
N VAL A 61 4.10 -6.61 4.63
CA VAL A 61 4.37 -5.65 3.56
C VAL A 61 3.11 -5.44 2.74
N HIS A 62 2.39 -6.51 2.39
CA HIS A 62 1.11 -6.43 1.68
C HIS A 62 -0.04 -5.84 2.52
N GLU A 63 -0.13 -6.18 3.82
CA GLU A 63 -1.16 -5.62 4.71
C GLU A 63 -1.00 -4.12 4.93
N HIS A 64 0.26 -3.65 4.96
CA HIS A 64 0.58 -2.26 5.26
C HIS A 64 0.90 -1.41 4.03
N SER A 65 0.93 -2.00 2.82
CA SER A 65 1.01 -1.21 1.60
C SER A 65 -0.31 -0.46 1.39
N ARG A 66 -0.20 0.85 1.20
CA ARG A 66 -1.32 1.72 0.84
C ARG A 66 -0.88 2.55 -0.34
N GLU A 67 -1.66 2.52 -1.41
CA GLU A 67 -1.45 3.42 -2.52
C GLU A 67 -1.77 4.86 -2.07
N GLU A 68 -0.78 5.74 -2.15
CA GLU A 68 -1.01 7.17 -1.94
C GLU A 68 -1.70 7.75 -3.18
N THR A 69 -3.03 7.76 -3.16
CA THR A 69 -3.81 8.40 -4.22
C THR A 69 -3.71 9.92 -4.08
N ALA A 70 -3.21 10.59 -5.12
CA ALA A 70 -3.18 12.04 -5.22
C ALA A 70 -4.63 12.57 -5.35
N ALA A 71 -5.34 12.69 -4.24
CA ALA A 71 -6.72 13.20 -4.19
C ALA A 71 -6.84 14.34 -3.16
N ALA A 72 -6.22 15.49 -3.47
CA ALA A 72 -6.52 16.75 -2.80
C ALA A 72 -6.15 17.99 -3.64
N ASP A 73 -6.48 18.04 -4.93
CA ASP A 73 -6.49 19.33 -5.65
C ASP A 73 -7.60 19.37 -6.72
N GLY A 74 -8.84 19.64 -6.29
CA GLY A 74 -9.97 19.74 -7.21
C GLY A 74 -11.25 20.36 -6.65
N SER A 75 -11.25 20.81 -5.39
CA SER A 75 -12.45 21.35 -4.75
C SER A 75 -12.33 22.85 -4.49
N ASN A 76 -11.98 23.64 -5.50
CA ASN A 76 -12.23 25.08 -5.47
C ASN A 76 -12.52 25.69 -6.85
N ARG A 77 -13.60 25.23 -7.49
CA ARG A 77 -14.33 26.07 -8.47
C ARG A 77 -15.74 26.33 -7.96
N THR A 78 -15.81 27.35 -7.11
CA THR A 78 -16.79 28.44 -7.22
C THR A 78 -18.21 28.03 -7.60
N ARG A 79 -18.94 27.50 -6.61
CA ARG A 79 -20.41 27.58 -6.59
C ARG A 79 -20.81 29.05 -6.46
N GLY A 80 -21.10 29.69 -7.59
CA GLY A 80 -21.50 31.08 -7.64
C GLY A 80 -22.33 31.41 -8.88
N SER A 81 -23.46 30.72 -9.06
CA SER A 81 -24.54 31.18 -9.94
C SER A 81 -25.88 30.79 -9.33
N GLY A 82 -26.26 31.50 -8.28
CA GLY A 82 -27.65 31.58 -7.85
C GLY A 82 -28.34 32.64 -8.69
N HIS A 83 -29.00 32.26 -9.78
CA HIS A 83 -29.98 33.12 -10.43
C HIS A 83 -31.37 32.71 -9.93
N ARG A 84 -31.79 33.44 -8.88
CA ARG A 84 -33.07 33.34 -8.21
C ARG A 84 -34.17 33.87 -9.14
N ALA A 85 -35.12 33.01 -9.47
CA ALA A 85 -36.37 33.39 -10.11
C ALA A 85 -37.33 33.98 -9.06
N ASP A 86 -37.65 35.26 -9.19
CA ASP A 86 -38.78 35.97 -8.58
C ASP A 86 -39.03 37.14 -9.56
N ARG A 87 -40.04 37.17 -10.45
CA ARG A 87 -41.50 37.21 -10.29
C ARG A 87 -41.98 38.29 -9.32
N GLU A 88 -41.93 39.55 -9.77
CA GLU A 88 -42.87 40.57 -9.28
C GLU A 88 -43.46 41.34 -10.47
N ALA A 89 -44.78 41.24 -10.57
CA ALA A 89 -45.62 42.09 -11.37
C ALA A 89 -45.69 43.50 -10.76
N GLN A 90 -46.36 44.40 -11.48
CA GLN A 90 -47.10 45.58 -11.00
C GLN A 90 -46.52 46.96 -11.39
N GLN A 91 -47.12 47.51 -12.45
CA GLN A 91 -47.67 48.87 -12.59
C GLN A 91 -46.77 50.09 -12.88
N ASP A 92 -47.04 50.65 -14.06
CA ASP A 92 -47.10 52.08 -14.46
C ASP A 92 -47.34 53.05 -13.29
N PRO A 93 -46.65 54.22 -13.24
CA PRO A 93 -47.27 55.43 -13.80
C PRO A 93 -46.29 56.42 -14.49
N ARG A 94 -46.76 56.96 -15.62
CA ARG A 94 -46.73 58.37 -16.10
C ARG A 94 -45.60 59.32 -15.65
N ASP A 95 -44.95 59.94 -16.63
CA ASP A 95 -45.15 61.36 -17.03
C ASP A 95 -44.80 61.56 -18.52
#